data_AF-A0A9D6HQU1-F1
#
_entry.id   AF-A0A9D6HQU1-F1
#
_cell.length_a   1.000
_cell.length_b   1.000
_cell.length_c   1.000
_cell.angle_alpha   90.00
_cell.angle_beta   90.00
_cell.angle_gamma   90.00
#
_symmetry.space_group_name_H-M   'P 1'
#
loop_
_entity.id
_entity.type
_entity.pdbx_description
1 polymer ?
#
loop_
_entity_poly.entity_id
_entity_poly.type
_entity_poly.pdbx_seq_one_letter_code
_entity_poly.pdbx_strand_id
1 'polypeptide(L)'
;MKKEYLNLSVNAAMSPQMFEDILAKVAELKKSGSADLSTEEDLSVAVMNLLGLEEHFYFTGVKTEKPEYFDLLNEVKLLRKSLMERLVPKHEGETWCISKHLLAATMRMMEVGGKLNANGKKDEAKKMFDSAHKAFSLFWALRLKLINADGLKKVAASEKPWTLQGIMNKLVDCCDE
;
A
#
# COMPACT_ATOMS: atom_id res chain seq x y z
N MET A 1 2.91 21.45 -19.17
CA MET A 1 4.00 21.18 -18.20
C MET A 1 4.18 19.67 -18.09
N LYS A 2 5.34 19.13 -18.46
CA LYS A 2 5.65 17.69 -18.39
C LYS A 2 5.83 17.32 -16.90
N LYS A 3 5.06 16.34 -16.40
CA LYS A 3 5.21 15.80 -15.04
C LYS A 3 6.51 14.99 -14.98
N GLU A 4 7.50 15.43 -14.22
CA GLU A 4 8.73 14.68 -13.92
C GLU A 4 8.43 13.60 -12.87
N TYR A 5 8.16 12.38 -13.33
CA TYR A 5 8.28 11.18 -12.51
C TYR A 5 9.76 10.79 -12.48
N LEU A 6 10.30 10.47 -11.30
CA LEU A 6 11.62 9.85 -11.20
C LEU A 6 11.47 8.40 -11.73
N ASN A 7 12.22 8.04 -12.76
CA ASN A 7 12.20 6.69 -13.35
C ASN A 7 12.94 5.70 -12.43
N LEU A 8 12.32 5.36 -11.30
CA LEU A 8 12.83 4.41 -10.32
C LEU A 8 12.49 2.98 -10.75
N SER A 9 13.51 2.18 -11.08
CA SER A 9 13.38 0.72 -11.21
C SER A 9 13.60 0.06 -9.83
N VAL A 10 12.75 -0.90 -9.47
CA VAL A 10 12.72 -1.54 -8.13
C VAL A 10 14.02 -2.29 -7.77
N ASN A 11 14.91 -2.53 -8.75
CA ASN A 11 16.14 -3.32 -8.60
C ASN A 11 17.44 -2.53 -8.81
N ALA A 12 17.41 -1.20 -8.96
CA ALA A 12 18.63 -0.40 -9.10
C ALA A 12 19.24 -0.06 -7.72
N ALA A 13 20.54 -0.29 -7.55
CA ALA A 13 21.29 0.26 -6.43
C ALA A 13 21.12 1.80 -6.42
N MET A 14 20.82 2.36 -5.25
CA MET A 14 20.49 3.78 -5.16
C MET A 14 21.73 4.63 -5.41
N SER A 15 21.75 5.39 -6.52
CA SER A 15 22.87 6.29 -6.80
C SER A 15 22.84 7.51 -5.86
N PRO A 16 23.99 8.11 -5.53
CA PRO A 16 24.03 9.31 -4.67
C PRO A 16 23.16 10.46 -5.21
N GLN A 17 23.14 10.66 -6.52
CA GLN A 17 22.28 11.67 -7.16
C GLN A 17 20.79 11.38 -6.93
N MET A 18 20.39 10.11 -7.01
CA MET A 18 18.99 9.71 -6.80
C MET A 18 18.55 9.87 -5.35
N PHE A 19 19.46 9.71 -4.40
CA PHE A 19 19.21 10.00 -2.98
C PHE A 19 18.99 11.50 -2.74
N GLU A 20 19.85 12.36 -3.31
CA GLU A 20 19.70 13.82 -3.25
C GLU A 20 18.38 14.28 -3.89
N ASP A 21 17.99 13.71 -5.03
CA ASP A 21 16.73 14.05 -5.71
C ASP A 21 15.50 13.69 -4.85
N ILE A 22 15.54 12.56 -4.14
CA ILE A 22 14.51 12.16 -3.18
C ILE A 22 14.46 13.14 -2.00
N LEU A 23 15.61 13.49 -1.43
CA LEU A 23 15.68 14.45 -0.32
C LEU A 23 15.14 15.82 -0.72
N ALA A 24 15.50 16.31 -1.91
CA ALA A 24 14.99 17.56 -2.45
C ALA A 24 13.47 17.53 -2.61
N LYS A 25 12.92 16.42 -3.12
CA LYS A 25 11.46 16.27 -3.29
C LYS A 25 10.72 16.16 -1.97
N VAL A 26 11.27 15.45 -0.99
CA VAL A 26 10.70 15.39 0.37
C VAL A 26 10.75 16.77 1.03
N ALA A 27 11.85 17.51 0.87
CA ALA A 27 11.98 18.88 1.39
C ALA A 27 10.99 19.85 0.72
N GLU A 28 10.77 19.73 -0.59
CA GLU A 28 9.77 20.51 -1.33
C GLU A 28 8.33 20.21 -0.85
N LEU A 29 8.00 18.93 -0.66
CA LEU A 29 6.69 18.51 -0.15
C LEU A 29 6.44 19.03 1.27
N LYS A 30 7.46 18.98 2.14
CA LYS A 30 7.40 19.58 3.49
C LYS A 30 7.24 21.10 3.44
N LYS A 31 7.97 21.79 2.55
CA LYS A 31 7.98 23.26 2.45
C LYS A 31 6.70 23.83 1.81
N SER A 32 6.09 23.10 0.88
CA SER A 32 4.86 23.52 0.22
C SER A 32 3.61 23.40 1.10
N GLY A 33 3.72 22.77 2.28
CA GLY A 33 2.57 22.51 3.17
C GLY A 33 1.53 21.56 2.55
N SER A 34 1.85 20.94 1.41
CA SER A 34 0.93 20.10 0.63
C SER A 34 0.86 18.65 1.13
N ALA A 35 1.75 18.27 2.05
CA ALA A 35 1.77 16.97 2.71
C ALA A 35 2.19 17.15 4.18
N ASP A 36 1.23 16.96 5.09
CA ASP A 36 1.54 16.75 6.51
C ASP A 36 1.90 15.26 6.68
N LEU A 37 3.18 14.95 6.48
CA LEU A 37 3.69 13.58 6.49
C LEU A 37 3.42 12.88 7.83
N SER A 38 3.39 13.62 8.94
CA SER A 38 3.12 13.04 10.26
C SER A 38 1.66 12.59 10.35
N THR A 39 0.73 13.47 10.00
CA THR A 39 -0.70 13.13 9.99
C THR A 39 -1.00 12.03 8.96
N GLU A 40 -0.33 12.03 7.81
CA GLU A 40 -0.49 10.99 6.79
C GLU A 40 0.07 9.63 7.23
N GLU A 41 1.14 9.61 8.03
CA GLU A 41 1.66 8.39 8.64
C GLU A 41 0.63 7.79 9.60
N ASP A 42 0.11 8.59 10.53
CA ASP A 42 -0.94 8.15 11.46
C ASP A 42 -2.19 7.68 10.69
N LEU A 43 -2.57 8.39 9.63
CA LEU A 43 -3.69 8.01 8.77
C LEU A 43 -3.45 6.67 8.06
N SER A 44 -2.21 6.40 7.62
CA SER A 44 -1.85 5.13 7.01
C SER A 44 -1.99 3.95 7.98
N VAL A 45 -1.61 4.15 9.25
CA VAL A 45 -1.79 3.16 10.32
C VAL A 45 -3.26 2.98 10.66
N ALA A 46 -4.06 4.05 10.68
CA ALA A 46 -5.50 3.95 10.84
C ALA A 46 -6.14 3.10 9.74
N VAL A 47 -5.74 3.29 8.48
CA VAL A 47 -6.18 2.45 7.35
C VAL A 47 -5.77 0.99 7.53
N MET A 48 -4.54 0.71 7.96
CA MET A 48 -4.10 -0.67 8.26
C MET A 48 -5.03 -1.32 9.29
N ASN A 49 -5.33 -0.64 10.39
CA ASN A 49 -6.20 -1.17 11.44
C ASN A 49 -7.64 -1.41 10.96
N LEU A 50 -8.19 -0.54 10.10
CA LEU A 50 -9.51 -0.74 9.52
C LEU A 50 -9.54 -1.95 8.58
N LEU A 51 -8.51 -2.16 7.76
CA LEU A 51 -8.36 -3.37 6.96
C LEU A 51 -8.31 -4.63 7.85
N GLY A 52 -7.62 -4.54 8.99
CA GLY A 52 -7.62 -5.60 10.00
C GLY A 52 -9.02 -5.87 10.56
N LEU A 53 -9.81 -4.82 10.86
CA LEU A 53 -11.18 -4.96 11.34
C LEU A 53 -12.11 -5.58 10.29
N GLU A 54 -12.00 -5.21 9.02
CA GLU A 54 -12.75 -5.84 7.92
C GLU A 54 -12.52 -7.36 7.91
N GLU A 55 -11.25 -7.78 8.02
CA GLU A 55 -10.89 -9.20 8.09
C GLU A 55 -11.46 -9.89 9.35
N HIS A 56 -11.37 -9.24 10.51
CA HIS A 56 -11.90 -9.78 11.76
C HIS A 56 -13.42 -9.96 11.72
N PHE A 57 -14.15 -8.99 11.16
CA PHE A 57 -15.60 -9.11 11.00
C PHE A 57 -15.98 -10.21 10.02
N TYR A 58 -15.27 -10.34 8.90
CA TYR A 58 -15.46 -11.45 7.97
C TYR A 58 -15.31 -12.80 8.68
N PHE A 59 -14.18 -13.04 9.36
CA PHE A 59 -13.95 -14.32 10.05
C PHE A 59 -14.96 -14.57 11.17
N THR A 60 -15.35 -13.53 11.89
CA THR A 60 -16.33 -13.65 12.97
C THR A 60 -17.72 -13.99 12.42
N GLY A 61 -18.17 -13.34 11.35
CA GLY A 61 -19.44 -13.63 10.69
C GLY A 61 -19.52 -15.07 10.20
N VAL A 62 -18.45 -15.56 9.54
CA VAL A 62 -18.37 -16.96 9.10
C VAL A 62 -18.34 -17.93 10.28
N LYS A 63 -17.52 -17.67 11.30
CA LYS A 63 -17.36 -18.57 12.45
C LYS A 63 -18.61 -18.66 13.33
N THR A 64 -19.35 -17.57 13.44
CA THR A 64 -20.53 -17.48 14.33
C THR A 64 -21.85 -17.64 13.59
N GLU A 65 -21.81 -17.74 12.26
CA GLU A 65 -22.98 -17.81 11.37
C GLU A 65 -23.94 -16.62 11.57
N LYS A 66 -23.42 -15.47 11.99
CA LYS A 66 -24.18 -14.26 12.28
C LYS A 66 -23.97 -13.22 11.19
N PRO A 67 -24.98 -12.96 10.34
CA PRO A 67 -24.82 -12.07 9.19
C PRO A 67 -24.59 -10.61 9.60
N GLU A 68 -24.96 -10.20 10.82
CA GLU A 68 -24.80 -8.82 11.30
C GLU A 68 -23.33 -8.37 11.34
N TYR A 69 -22.38 -9.31 11.43
CA TYR A 69 -20.95 -8.97 11.30
C TYR A 69 -20.55 -8.53 9.89
N PHE A 70 -21.28 -8.96 8.85
CA PHE A 70 -21.04 -8.47 7.48
C PHE A 70 -21.56 -7.04 7.29
N ASP A 71 -22.60 -6.65 8.02
CA ASP A 71 -23.07 -5.25 8.06
C ASP A 71 -22.01 -4.36 8.72
N LEU A 72 -21.43 -4.79 9.84
CA LEU A 72 -20.31 -4.09 10.49
C LEU A 72 -19.07 -4.02 9.58
N LEU A 73 -18.77 -5.09 8.84
CA LEU A 73 -17.71 -5.08 7.83
C LEU A 73 -17.94 -3.97 6.81
N ASN A 74 -19.17 -3.83 6.29
CA ASN A 74 -19.52 -2.80 5.32
C ASN A 74 -19.34 -1.39 5.89
N GLU A 75 -19.75 -1.14 7.14
CA GLU A 75 -19.54 0.15 7.80
C GLU A 75 -18.05 0.49 7.94
N VAL A 76 -17.21 -0.48 8.36
CA VAL A 76 -15.77 -0.30 8.43
C VAL A 76 -15.16 -0.06 7.05
N LYS A 77 -15.64 -0.76 6.01
CA LYS A 77 -15.19 -0.55 4.63
C LYS A 77 -15.47 0.87 4.15
N LEU A 78 -16.64 1.43 4.45
CA LEU A 78 -16.99 2.81 4.11
C LEU A 78 -16.08 3.81 4.85
N LEU A 79 -15.84 3.60 6.14
CA LEU A 79 -14.91 4.43 6.90
C LEU A 79 -13.48 4.36 6.32
N ARG A 80 -12.98 3.15 6.03
CA ARG A 80 -11.67 2.97 5.39
C ARG A 80 -11.60 3.69 4.04
N LYS A 81 -12.63 3.56 3.20
CA LYS A 81 -12.69 4.26 1.91
C LYS A 81 -12.56 5.77 2.10
N SER A 82 -13.31 6.36 3.02
CA SER A 82 -13.22 7.81 3.32
C SER A 82 -11.81 8.25 3.76
N LEU A 83 -11.10 7.43 4.55
CA LEU A 83 -9.73 7.73 4.96
C LEU A 83 -8.72 7.54 3.82
N MET A 84 -8.94 6.54 2.96
CA MET A 84 -8.14 6.34 1.76
C MET A 84 -8.30 7.49 0.75
N GLU A 85 -9.49 8.10 0.62
CA GLU A 85 -9.70 9.29 -0.23
C GLU A 85 -8.87 10.47 0.25
N ARG A 86 -8.66 10.59 1.56
CA ARG A 86 -7.78 11.61 2.15
C ARG A 86 -6.30 11.26 1.95
N LEU A 87 -5.95 9.97 2.09
CA LEU A 87 -4.58 9.49 2.01
C LEU A 87 -4.07 9.45 0.56
N VAL A 88 -4.93 9.15 -0.42
CA VAL A 88 -4.58 9.04 -1.85
C VAL A 88 -5.61 9.83 -2.70
N PRO A 89 -5.65 11.17 -2.59
CA PRO A 89 -6.74 12.00 -3.14
C PRO A 89 -6.75 12.10 -4.68
N LYS A 90 -5.65 11.72 -5.35
CA LYS A 90 -5.55 11.66 -6.81
C LYS A 90 -4.83 10.39 -7.19
N HIS A 91 -5.59 9.34 -7.43
CA HIS A 91 -5.08 8.05 -7.89
C HIS A 91 -5.16 7.96 -9.42
N GLU A 92 -4.02 7.68 -10.06
CA GLU A 92 -3.93 7.30 -11.48
C GLU A 92 -3.84 5.76 -11.54
N GLY A 93 -4.70 5.10 -12.33
CA GLY A 93 -4.73 3.63 -12.43
C GLY A 93 -4.85 2.90 -11.08
N GLU A 94 -4.10 1.81 -10.90
CA GLU A 94 -4.17 0.92 -9.72
C GLU A 94 -3.52 1.48 -8.44
N THR A 95 -3.10 2.75 -8.41
CA THR A 95 -2.36 3.35 -7.27
C THR A 95 -3.12 3.25 -5.95
N TRP A 96 -4.44 3.37 -5.99
CA TRP A 96 -5.33 3.17 -4.84
C TRP A 96 -5.22 1.77 -4.26
N CYS A 97 -5.43 0.76 -5.10
CA CYS A 97 -5.41 -0.65 -4.73
C CYS A 97 -4.02 -1.08 -4.27
N ILE A 98 -2.97 -0.70 -5.01
CA ILE A 98 -1.58 -1.00 -4.65
C ILE A 98 -1.26 -0.41 -3.27
N SER A 99 -1.67 0.83 -2.99
CA SER A 99 -1.47 1.46 -1.68
C SER A 99 -2.15 0.66 -0.57
N LYS A 100 -3.44 0.33 -0.74
CA LYS A 100 -4.22 -0.47 0.21
C LYS A 100 -3.56 -1.83 0.48
N HIS A 101 -3.14 -2.54 -0.56
CA HIS A 101 -2.52 -3.86 -0.44
C HIS A 101 -1.12 -3.82 0.19
N LEU A 102 -0.33 -2.79 -0.10
CA LEU A 102 0.96 -2.57 0.57
C LEU A 102 0.76 -2.33 2.07
N LEU A 103 -0.21 -1.48 2.46
CA LEU A 103 -0.54 -1.24 3.86
C LEU A 103 -1.02 -2.52 4.57
N ALA A 104 -1.92 -3.29 3.95
CA ALA A 104 -2.38 -4.57 4.49
C ALA A 104 -1.22 -5.57 4.68
N ALA A 105 -0.34 -5.68 3.68
CA ALA A 105 0.81 -6.59 3.72
C ALA A 105 1.82 -6.18 4.80
N THR A 106 2.08 -4.87 4.94
CA THR A 106 2.92 -4.32 6.03
C THR A 106 2.39 -4.76 7.39
N MET A 107 1.10 -4.52 7.67
CA MET A 107 0.49 -4.89 8.95
C MET A 107 0.59 -6.39 9.21
N ARG A 108 0.30 -7.23 8.20
CA ARG A 108 0.35 -8.69 8.34
C ARG A 108 1.76 -9.20 8.62
N MET A 109 2.77 -8.65 7.96
CA MET A 109 4.17 -9.01 8.20
C MET A 109 4.65 -8.55 9.58
N MET A 110 4.22 -7.38 10.06
CA MET A 110 4.49 -6.92 11.43
C MET A 110 3.91 -7.90 12.47
N GLU A 111 2.67 -8.32 12.29
CA GLU A 111 1.98 -9.27 13.18
C GLU A 111 2.69 -10.64 13.22
N VAL A 112 3.07 -11.18 12.05
CA VAL A 112 3.85 -12.44 11.97
C VAL A 112 5.22 -12.27 12.63
N GLY A 113 5.91 -11.16 12.36
CA GLY A 113 7.20 -10.83 12.99
C GLY A 113 7.09 -10.75 14.51
N GLY A 114 6.03 -10.12 15.04
CA GLY A 114 5.74 -10.05 16.46
C GLY A 114 5.58 -11.43 17.10
N LYS A 115 4.81 -12.32 16.45
CA LYS A 115 4.63 -13.72 16.90
C LYS A 115 5.93 -14.51 16.89
N LEU A 116 6.73 -14.40 15.83
CA LEU A 116 8.05 -15.04 15.75
C LEU A 116 8.98 -14.53 16.86
N ASN A 117 8.97 -13.22 17.11
CA ASN A 117 9.79 -12.57 18.12
C ASN A 117 9.43 -13.02 19.54
N ALA A 118 8.13 -13.17 19.83
CA ALA A 118 7.62 -13.69 21.09
C ALA A 118 8.01 -15.16 21.32
N ASN A 119 8.09 -15.95 20.24
CA ASN A 119 8.49 -17.37 20.27
C ASN A 119 10.02 -17.57 20.23
N GLY A 120 10.82 -16.52 20.45
CA GLY A 120 12.29 -16.60 20.48
C GLY A 120 12.97 -16.73 19.11
N LYS A 121 12.22 -16.74 18.00
CA LYS A 121 12.74 -16.86 16.63
C LYS A 121 13.21 -15.51 16.08
N LYS A 122 14.26 -14.94 16.68
CA LYS A 122 14.70 -13.56 16.43
C LYS A 122 15.10 -13.29 14.98
N ASP A 123 15.83 -14.20 14.33
CA ASP A 123 16.27 -14.02 12.94
C ASP A 123 15.12 -14.06 11.94
N GLU A 124 14.16 -14.96 12.14
CA GLU A 124 12.95 -15.03 11.31
C GLU A 124 12.07 -13.78 11.50
N ALA A 125 11.92 -13.32 12.76
CA ALA A 125 11.19 -12.11 13.08
C ALA A 125 11.80 -10.88 12.39
N LYS A 126 13.13 -10.74 12.45
CA LYS A 126 13.85 -9.65 11.78
C LYS A 126 13.57 -9.64 10.27
N LYS A 127 13.61 -10.80 9.61
CA LYS A 127 13.29 -10.90 8.18
C LYS A 127 11.87 -10.42 7.86
N MET A 128 10.90 -10.69 8.74
CA MET A 128 9.53 -10.21 8.57
C MET A 128 9.41 -8.70 8.79
N PHE A 129 10.08 -8.16 9.80
CA PHE A 129 10.12 -6.71 10.03
C PHE A 129 10.80 -5.95 8.88
N ASP A 130 11.92 -6.47 8.36
CA ASP A 130 12.60 -5.89 7.19
C ASP A 130 11.68 -5.89 5.96
N SER A 131 10.90 -6.96 5.77
CA SER A 131 9.93 -7.07 4.67
C SER A 131 8.74 -6.11 4.85
N ALA A 132 8.23 -5.96 6.08
CA ALA A 132 7.18 -5.01 6.41
C ALA A 132 7.63 -3.56 6.15
N HIS A 133 8.85 -3.22 6.57
CA HIS A 133 9.45 -1.91 6.33
C HIS A 133 9.62 -1.66 4.83
N LYS A 134 10.04 -2.66 4.05
CA LYS A 134 10.15 -2.56 2.59
C LYS A 134 8.79 -2.27 1.94
N ALA A 135 7.73 -2.98 2.33
CA ALA A 135 6.38 -2.74 1.80
C ALA A 135 5.85 -1.36 2.17
N PHE A 136 6.09 -0.90 3.41
CA PHE A 136 5.68 0.43 3.85
C PHE A 136 6.45 1.54 3.11
N SER A 137 7.74 1.31 2.87
CA SER A 137 8.57 2.21 2.05
C SER A 137 8.07 2.32 0.61
N LEU A 138 7.61 1.21 0.02
CA LEU A 138 6.99 1.21 -1.32
C LEU A 138 5.67 2.00 -1.34
N PHE A 139 4.87 1.90 -0.28
CA PHE A 139 3.67 2.71 -0.12
C PHE A 139 4.02 4.21 -0.13
N TRP A 140 5.01 4.63 0.66
CA TRP A 140 5.46 6.03 0.67
C TRP A 140 6.04 6.48 -0.65
N ALA A 141 6.83 5.63 -1.32
CA ALA A 141 7.36 5.95 -2.65
C ALA A 141 6.23 6.19 -3.66
N LEU A 142 5.13 5.42 -3.58
CA LEU A 142 3.96 5.60 -4.42
C LEU A 142 3.18 6.88 -4.03
N ARG A 143 2.92 7.07 -2.73
CA ARG A 143 2.20 8.22 -2.17
C ARG A 143 2.87 9.55 -2.50
N LEU A 144 4.20 9.59 -2.46
CA LEU A 144 5.03 10.75 -2.76
C LEU A 144 5.36 10.87 -4.27
N LYS A 145 4.81 9.96 -5.10
CA LYS A 145 5.02 9.92 -6.56
C LYS A 145 6.49 9.86 -6.95
N LEU A 146 7.31 9.17 -6.14
CA LEU A 146 8.71 8.90 -6.42
C LEU A 146 8.82 7.78 -7.46
N ILE A 147 7.92 6.79 -7.40
CA ILE A 147 7.78 5.72 -8.40
C ILE A 147 6.51 5.96 -9.23
N ASN A 148 6.54 5.67 -10.54
CA ASN A 148 5.34 5.61 -11.37
C ASN A 148 4.81 4.16 -11.43
N ALA A 149 3.51 3.96 -11.23
CA ALA A 149 2.84 2.67 -11.39
C ALA A 149 2.99 2.09 -12.81
N ASP A 150 3.15 2.92 -13.85
CA ASP A 150 3.44 2.46 -15.21
C ASP A 150 4.83 1.80 -15.35
N GLY A 151 5.77 2.11 -14.46
CA GLY A 151 7.04 1.40 -14.35
C GLY A 151 6.88 -0.05 -13.87
N LEU A 152 5.82 -0.34 -13.10
CA LEU A 152 5.47 -1.70 -12.66
C LEU A 152 4.78 -2.49 -13.79
N LYS A 153 3.98 -1.82 -14.64
CA LYS A 153 3.37 -2.44 -15.83
C LYS A 153 4.39 -2.99 -16.83
N LYS A 154 5.57 -2.38 -16.98
CA LYS A 154 6.61 -2.87 -17.91
C LYS A 154 7.17 -4.24 -17.55
N VAL A 155 7.05 -4.66 -16.28
CA VAL A 155 7.43 -6.01 -15.85
C VAL A 155 6.34 -7.04 -16.22
N ALA A 156 5.07 -6.61 -16.32
CA ALA A 156 3.94 -7.45 -16.70
C ALA A 156 3.63 -7.45 -18.21
N ALA A 157 4.07 -6.43 -18.96
CA ALA A 157 3.72 -6.21 -20.37
C ALA A 157 4.55 -7.03 -21.38
N SER A 158 5.39 -7.98 -20.95
CA SER A 158 6.08 -8.90 -21.86
C SER A 158 5.17 -10.03 -22.38
N GLU A 159 3.90 -10.08 -21.99
CA GLU A 159 2.95 -11.09 -22.49
C GLU A 159 1.80 -10.47 -23.32
N LYS A 160 1.49 -11.13 -24.44
CA LYS A 160 0.64 -10.65 -25.54
C LYS A 160 -0.83 -10.33 -25.13
N PRO A 161 -1.55 -9.46 -25.88
CA PRO A 161 -2.78 -8.77 -25.43
C PRO A 161 -4.07 -9.62 -25.29
N TRP A 162 -4.00 -10.95 -25.41
CA TRP A 162 -5.17 -11.84 -25.39
C TRP A 162 -4.97 -13.07 -24.49
N THR A 163 -4.24 -12.90 -23.39
CA THR A 163 -4.12 -13.93 -22.34
C THR A 163 -5.27 -13.81 -21.35
N LEU A 164 -5.55 -14.89 -20.60
CA LEU A 164 -6.46 -14.87 -19.44
C LEU A 164 -6.15 -13.69 -18.50
N GLN A 165 -4.87 -13.33 -18.36
CA GLN A 165 -4.41 -12.14 -17.65
C GLN A 165 -5.02 -10.84 -18.19
N GLY A 166 -5.09 -10.66 -19.52
CA GLY A 166 -5.69 -9.46 -20.13
C GLY A 166 -7.21 -9.36 -19.93
N ILE A 167 -7.89 -10.49 -19.80
CA ILE A 167 -9.32 -10.56 -19.46
C ILE A 167 -9.52 -10.31 -17.96
N MET A 168 -8.72 -10.95 -17.11
CA MET A 168 -8.75 -10.74 -15.65
C MET A 168 -8.42 -9.30 -15.28
N ASN A 169 -7.45 -8.65 -15.94
CA ASN A 169 -7.12 -7.23 -15.70
C ASN A 169 -8.26 -6.27 -16.09
N LYS A 170 -9.21 -6.68 -16.94
CA LYS A 170 -10.41 -5.90 -17.27
C LYS A 170 -11.60 -6.21 -16.35
N LEU A 171 -11.65 -7.41 -15.79
CA LEU A 171 -12.72 -7.87 -14.89
C LEU A 171 -12.44 -7.51 -13.43
N VAL A 172 -11.17 -7.50 -13.05
CA VAL A 172 -10.68 -7.19 -11.70
C VAL A 172 -10.24 -5.73 -11.68
N ASP A 173 -11.19 -4.83 -11.93
CA ASP A 173 -10.99 -3.43 -11.57
C ASP A 173 -11.30 -3.26 -10.09
N CYS A 174 -10.31 -3.54 -9.24
CA CYS A 174 -10.43 -3.37 -7.80
C CYS A 174 -10.61 -1.90 -7.37
N CYS A 175 -10.55 -0.94 -8.31
CA CYS A 175 -10.66 0.48 -8.04
C CYS A 175 -12.12 0.95 -7.88
N ASP A 176 -13.11 0.18 -8.36
CA ASP A 176 -14.55 0.42 -8.18
C ASP A 176 -15.07 -0.20 -6.86
N GLU A 177 -14.43 0.13 -5.73
CA GLU A 177 -14.92 -0.18 -4.37
C GLU A 177 -15.77 0.94 -3.79
#